data_AF-A0A6A1I863-F1
#
_entry.id   AF-A0A6A1I863-F1
#
_cell.length_a   1.000
_cell.length_b   1.000
_cell.length_c   1.000
_cell.angle_alpha   90.00
_cell.angle_beta   90.00
_cell.angle_gamma   90.00
#
_symmetry.space_group_name_H-M   'P 1'
#
loop_
_entity.id
_entity.type
_entity.pdbx_description
1 polymer ?
#
loop_
_entity_poly.entity_id
_entity_poly.type
_entity_poly.pdbx_seq_one_letter_code
_entity_poly.pdbx_strand_id
1 'polypeptide(L)'
;MKPLDIIKKYYPESSDAYRILVTHSRSVADKALALARLHPEMNLDLTFIEEAAMLHDIGIFLCNAPDIDCHGEADYICHGYLGADLMRKEGYPRHALVCERHTGTGLSLAMIEERNLPVPHRDMRPVSLAEQLICFADKFFSKTK
;
A
#
# COMPACT_ATOMS: atom_id res chain seq x y z
N MET A 1 14.87 -4.25 -5.64
CA MET A 1 14.89 -2.77 -5.60
C MET A 1 15.07 -2.33 -4.15
N LYS A 2 15.37 -1.05 -3.86
CA LYS A 2 15.36 -0.54 -2.48
C LYS A 2 14.12 0.34 -2.29
N PRO A 3 13.09 -0.10 -1.53
CA PRO A 3 11.84 0.64 -1.37
C PRO A 3 12.03 2.07 -0.87
N LEU A 4 12.94 2.26 0.09
CA LEU A 4 13.24 3.58 0.64
C LEU A 4 13.76 4.56 -0.42
N ASP A 5 14.54 4.09 -1.41
CA ASP A 5 15.05 4.94 -2.48
C ASP A 5 13.90 5.48 -3.36
N ILE A 6 12.79 4.74 -3.48
CA ILE A 6 11.60 5.21 -4.19
C ILE A 6 10.77 6.14 -3.31
N ILE A 7 10.53 5.79 -2.06
CA ILE A 7 9.79 6.64 -1.12
C ILE A 7 10.43 8.03 -1.05
N LYS A 8 11.76 8.11 -0.96
CA LYS A 8 12.51 9.38 -0.91
C LYS A 8 12.36 10.26 -2.15
N LYS A 9 11.93 9.72 -3.30
CA LYS A 9 11.60 10.53 -4.49
C LYS A 9 10.33 11.35 -4.32
N TYR A 10 9.41 10.88 -3.48
CA TYR A 10 8.07 11.45 -3.30
C TYR A 10 7.89 12.14 -1.95
N TYR A 11 8.70 11.76 -0.96
CA TYR A 11 8.58 12.23 0.42
C TYR A 11 9.90 12.85 0.87
N PRO A 12 9.91 14.13 1.30
CA PRO A 12 11.05 14.70 2.00
C PRO A 12 11.33 13.92 3.29
N GLU A 13 12.56 13.48 3.52
CA GLU A 13 12.91 12.66 4.69
C GLU A 13 12.66 13.39 6.02
N SER A 14 12.64 14.71 6.01
CA SER A 14 12.35 15.55 7.17
C SER A 14 10.84 15.73 7.45
N SER A 15 9.95 15.23 6.59
CA SER A 15 8.51 15.38 6.76
C SER A 15 7.94 14.36 7.75
N ASP A 16 6.84 14.72 8.42
CA ASP A 16 6.13 13.78 9.28
C ASP A 16 5.45 12.69 8.45
N ALA A 17 4.93 13.03 7.27
CA ALA A 17 4.38 12.07 6.32
C ALA A 17 5.38 10.95 5.96
N TYR A 18 6.65 11.28 5.70
CA TYR A 18 7.70 10.27 5.44
C TYR A 18 7.87 9.33 6.63
N ARG A 19 8.02 9.90 7.83
CA ARG A 19 8.24 9.12 9.05
C ARG A 19 7.05 8.21 9.35
N ILE A 20 5.83 8.71 9.20
CA ILE A 20 4.59 7.96 9.42
C ILE A 20 4.50 6.81 8.41
N LEU A 21 4.65 7.10 7.11
CA LEU A 21 4.60 6.08 6.05
C LEU A 21 5.64 4.98 6.31
N VAL A 22 6.91 5.34 6.50
CA VAL A 22 7.99 4.36 6.64
C VAL A 22 7.80 3.51 7.91
N THR A 23 7.36 4.11 9.02
CA THR A 23 7.14 3.37 10.28
C THR A 23 5.97 2.39 10.15
N HIS A 24 4.86 2.85 9.57
CA HIS A 24 3.70 1.99 9.28
C HIS A 24 4.10 0.84 8.36
N SER A 25 4.63 1.15 7.18
CA SER A 25 4.96 0.16 6.18
C SER A 25 6.02 -0.85 6.65
N ARG A 26 6.97 -0.43 7.52
CA ARG A 26 7.92 -1.36 8.14
C ARG A 26 7.22 -2.34 9.08
N SER A 27 6.28 -1.86 9.91
CA SER A 27 5.48 -2.71 10.79
C SER A 27 4.68 -3.76 10.00
N VAL A 28 4.04 -3.33 8.90
CA VAL A 28 3.32 -4.22 7.98
C VAL A 28 4.26 -5.26 7.36
N ALA A 29 5.40 -4.82 6.84
CA ALA A 29 6.38 -5.69 6.21
C ALA A 29 6.94 -6.73 7.19
N ASP A 30 7.26 -6.35 8.42
CA ASP A 30 7.74 -7.27 9.46
C ASP A 30 6.71 -8.34 9.81
N LYS A 31 5.44 -7.95 9.95
CA LYS A 31 4.34 -8.86 10.20
C LYS A 31 4.14 -9.84 9.03
N ALA A 32 4.12 -9.33 7.80
CA ALA A 32 3.96 -10.15 6.59
C ALA A 32 5.11 -11.14 6.44
N LEU A 33 6.36 -10.69 6.63
CA LEU A 33 7.55 -11.56 6.59
C LEU A 33 7.54 -12.63 7.68
N ALA A 34 7.14 -12.29 8.90
CA ALA A 34 7.04 -13.25 9.99
C ALA A 34 6.03 -14.36 9.65
N LEU A 35 4.85 -14.00 9.15
CA LEU A 35 3.82 -14.94 8.72
C LEU A 35 4.30 -15.80 7.53
N ALA A 36 4.93 -15.21 6.52
CA ALA A 36 5.46 -15.96 5.38
C ALA A 36 6.55 -16.97 5.79
N ARG A 37 7.39 -16.63 6.77
CA ARG A 37 8.42 -17.54 7.32
C ARG A 37 7.84 -18.66 8.18
N LEU A 38 6.72 -18.41 8.86
CA LEU A 38 5.98 -19.42 9.62
C LEU A 38 5.30 -20.45 8.70
N HIS A 39 5.01 -20.07 7.45
CA HIS A 39 4.30 -20.86 6.46
C HIS A 39 5.10 -21.06 5.16
N PRO A 40 6.27 -21.74 5.20
CA PRO A 40 7.12 -21.94 4.02
C PRO A 40 6.42 -22.71 2.89
N GLU A 41 5.40 -23.50 3.19
CA GLU A 41 4.57 -24.22 2.22
C GLU A 41 3.84 -23.29 1.24
N MET A 42 3.65 -22.01 1.59
CA MET A 42 3.04 -21.02 0.70
C MET A 42 3.98 -20.57 -0.43
N ASN A 43 5.27 -20.92 -0.36
CA ASN A 43 6.30 -20.62 -1.36
C ASN A 43 6.33 -19.14 -1.79
N LEU A 44 6.29 -18.25 -0.80
CA LEU A 44 6.21 -16.81 -1.03
C LEU A 44 7.58 -16.18 -1.27
N ASP A 45 7.62 -15.26 -2.23
CA ASP A 45 8.77 -14.41 -2.51
C ASP A 45 8.93 -13.37 -1.40
N LEU A 46 9.80 -13.66 -0.42
CA LEU A 46 10.02 -12.80 0.75
C LEU A 46 10.55 -11.42 0.39
N THR A 47 11.40 -11.33 -0.65
CA THR A 47 11.91 -10.05 -1.13
C THR A 47 10.78 -9.20 -1.68
N PHE A 48 9.91 -9.78 -2.52
CA PHE A 48 8.75 -9.06 -3.02
C PHE A 48 7.79 -8.66 -1.90
N ILE A 49 7.55 -9.51 -0.90
CA ILE A 49 6.68 -9.17 0.24
C ILE A 49 7.21 -7.93 0.96
N GLU A 50 8.50 -7.92 1.29
CA GLU A 50 9.11 -6.77 1.96
C GLU A 50 9.01 -5.52 1.10
N GLU A 51 9.39 -5.61 -0.18
CA GLU A 51 9.38 -4.48 -1.07
C GLU A 51 7.97 -3.89 -1.27
N ALA A 52 6.99 -4.75 -1.52
CA ALA A 52 5.62 -4.34 -1.78
C ALA A 52 4.91 -3.83 -0.53
N ALA A 53 5.14 -4.45 0.64
CA ALA A 53 4.61 -3.96 1.91
C ALA A 53 5.22 -2.59 2.26
N MET A 54 6.50 -2.36 1.98
CA MET A 54 7.11 -1.04 2.17
C MET A 54 6.46 0.06 1.31
N LEU A 55 5.95 -0.29 0.13
CA LEU A 55 5.44 0.65 -0.88
C LEU A 55 3.91 0.75 -0.96
N HIS A 56 3.15 -0.14 -0.31
CA HIS A 56 1.70 -0.27 -0.52
C HIS A 56 0.93 1.05 -0.37
N ASP A 57 1.32 1.86 0.60
CA ASP A 57 0.73 3.17 0.92
C ASP A 57 1.43 4.37 0.27
N ILE A 58 2.32 4.18 -0.71
CA ILE A 58 3.12 5.30 -1.24
C ILE A 58 2.27 6.46 -1.79
N GLY A 59 1.02 6.22 -2.16
CA GLY A 59 0.10 7.24 -2.67
C GLY A 59 -0.53 8.16 -1.61
N ILE A 60 -0.33 7.96 -0.29
CA ILE A 60 -1.05 8.73 0.73
C ILE A 60 -0.82 10.25 0.66
N PHE A 61 0.38 10.70 0.26
CA PHE A 61 0.68 12.14 0.14
C PHE A 61 -0.16 12.87 -0.93
N LEU A 62 -0.72 12.12 -1.89
CA LEU A 62 -1.61 12.68 -2.92
C LEU A 62 -3.03 12.92 -2.40
N CYS A 63 -3.32 12.46 -1.18
CA CYS A 63 -4.62 12.57 -0.55
C CYS A 63 -4.64 13.66 0.53
N ASN A 64 -5.82 14.22 0.76
CA ASN A 64 -6.07 15.13 1.87
C ASN A 64 -6.29 14.31 3.16
N ALA A 65 -5.24 14.15 3.96
CA ALA A 65 -5.29 13.48 5.26
C ALA A 65 -4.36 14.20 6.27
N PRO A 66 -4.78 15.36 6.80
CA PRO A 66 -3.93 16.20 7.65
C PRO A 66 -3.47 15.52 8.94
N ASP A 67 -4.24 14.57 9.47
CA ASP A 67 -3.91 13.80 10.68
C ASP A 67 -2.61 12.98 10.54
N ILE A 68 -2.18 12.73 9.30
CA ILE A 68 -0.93 12.03 8.96
C ILE A 68 0.01 12.90 8.11
N ASP A 69 -0.12 14.22 8.22
CA ASP A 69 0.70 15.22 7.51
C ASP A 69 0.64 15.11 5.96
N CYS A 70 -0.48 14.61 5.43
CA CYS A 70 -0.73 14.54 3.99
C CYS A 70 -1.72 15.64 3.57
N HIS A 71 -1.30 16.50 2.63
CA HIS A 71 -2.05 17.70 2.22
C HIS A 71 -2.36 17.71 0.72
N GLY A 72 -2.54 16.53 0.13
CA GLY A 72 -2.91 16.38 -1.28
C GLY A 72 -4.37 16.72 -1.56
N GLU A 73 -4.82 16.52 -2.79
CA GLU A 73 -6.16 16.92 -3.24
C GLU A 73 -7.18 15.78 -3.22
N ALA A 74 -6.73 14.52 -3.35
CA ALA A 74 -7.62 13.39 -3.49
C ALA A 74 -8.24 12.94 -2.15
N ASP A 75 -9.40 12.27 -2.22
CA ASP A 75 -9.96 11.59 -1.05
C ASP A 75 -9.03 10.47 -0.60
N TYR A 76 -8.95 10.22 0.72
CA TYR A 76 -8.02 9.23 1.27
C TYR A 76 -8.17 7.84 0.63
N ILE A 77 -9.37 7.41 0.26
CA ILE A 77 -9.60 6.10 -0.40
C ILE A 77 -8.85 5.94 -1.74
N CYS A 78 -8.43 7.04 -2.36
CA CYS A 78 -7.74 7.05 -3.65
C CYS A 78 -6.26 6.66 -3.56
N HIS A 79 -5.65 6.67 -2.36
CA HIS A 79 -4.20 6.44 -2.19
C HIS A 79 -3.73 5.14 -2.85
N GLY A 80 -4.56 4.09 -2.85
CA GLY A 80 -4.20 2.79 -3.42
C GLY A 80 -3.94 2.84 -4.93
N TYR A 81 -4.90 3.33 -5.72
CA TYR A 81 -4.72 3.41 -7.19
C TYR A 81 -3.72 4.50 -7.58
N LEU A 82 -3.68 5.62 -6.85
CA LEU A 82 -2.70 6.68 -7.08
C LEU A 82 -1.28 6.17 -6.83
N GLY A 83 -1.06 5.42 -5.75
CA GLY A 83 0.20 4.73 -5.47
C GLY A 83 0.55 3.71 -6.54
N ALA A 84 -0.45 2.99 -7.07
CA ALA A 84 -0.26 2.06 -8.18
C ALA A 84 0.25 2.76 -9.44
N ASP A 85 -0.27 3.94 -9.78
CA ASP A 85 0.18 4.71 -10.93
C ASP A 85 1.61 5.22 -10.76
N LEU A 86 2.01 5.61 -9.55
CA LEU A 86 3.41 5.92 -9.24
C LEU A 86 4.31 4.69 -9.47
N MET A 87 3.92 3.53 -8.97
CA MET A 87 4.72 2.31 -9.14
C MET A 87 4.81 1.85 -10.59
N ARG A 88 3.74 2.01 -11.38
CA ARG A 88 3.79 1.77 -12.83
C ARG A 88 4.77 2.73 -13.51
N LYS A 89 4.76 4.02 -13.14
CA LYS A 89 5.69 5.04 -13.67
C LYS A 89 7.15 4.74 -13.32
N GLU A 90 7.40 4.21 -12.12
CA GLU A 90 8.74 3.80 -11.68
C GLU A 90 9.21 2.46 -12.30
N GLY A 91 8.36 1.78 -13.09
CA GLY A 91 8.70 0.51 -13.75
C GLY A 91 8.43 -0.75 -12.90
N TYR A 92 7.60 -0.64 -11.86
CA TYR A 92 7.28 -1.73 -10.93
C TYR A 92 5.78 -2.12 -10.97
N PRO A 93 5.28 -2.67 -12.09
CA PRO A 93 3.86 -3.01 -12.25
C PRO A 93 3.37 -4.09 -11.28
N ARG A 94 4.25 -4.96 -10.78
CA ARG A 94 3.88 -6.00 -9.79
C ARG A 94 3.60 -5.39 -8.41
N HIS A 95 4.40 -4.41 -7.98
CA HIS A 95 4.19 -3.65 -6.73
C HIS A 95 2.98 -2.74 -6.82
N ALA A 96 2.70 -2.20 -8.02
CA ALA A 96 1.50 -1.41 -8.28
C ALA A 96 0.20 -2.16 -7.95
N LEU A 97 0.13 -3.47 -8.21
CA LEU A 97 -1.05 -4.28 -7.88
C LEU A 97 -1.29 -4.34 -6.36
N VAL A 98 -0.23 -4.41 -5.55
CA VAL A 98 -0.34 -4.39 -4.10
C VAL A 98 -0.82 -3.02 -3.63
N CYS A 99 -0.28 -1.93 -4.17
CA CYS A 99 -0.76 -0.59 -3.89
C CYS A 99 -2.25 -0.46 -4.21
N GLU A 100 -2.68 -0.93 -5.38
CA GLU A 100 -4.06 -0.79 -5.82
C GLU A 100 -5.07 -1.58 -4.97
N ARG A 101 -4.67 -2.73 -4.44
CA ARG A 101 -5.60 -3.75 -3.92
C ARG A 101 -5.57 -3.92 -2.42
N HIS A 102 -4.71 -3.18 -1.71
CA HIS A 102 -4.54 -3.36 -0.26
C HIS A 102 -5.63 -2.70 0.58
N THR A 103 -6.33 -1.70 0.06
CA THR A 103 -7.29 -0.91 0.85
C THR A 103 -8.37 -1.81 1.46
N GLY A 104 -8.34 -1.98 2.79
CA GLY A 104 -9.26 -2.83 3.55
C GLY A 104 -9.07 -4.33 3.28
N THR A 105 -9.98 -4.94 2.53
CA THR A 105 -9.86 -6.31 1.98
C THR A 105 -9.82 -6.31 0.46
N GLY A 106 -9.52 -5.15 -0.12
CA GLY A 106 -9.77 -4.83 -1.51
C GLY A 106 -11.20 -4.35 -1.76
N LEU A 107 -11.37 -3.66 -2.87
CA LEU A 107 -12.65 -3.05 -3.30
C LEU A 107 -13.22 -3.85 -4.48
N SER A 108 -14.43 -4.40 -4.34
CA SER A 108 -15.11 -5.04 -5.46
C SER A 108 -15.72 -3.99 -6.39
N LEU A 109 -15.86 -4.32 -7.68
CA LEU A 109 -16.54 -3.44 -8.64
C LEU A 109 -17.95 -3.07 -8.16
N ALA A 110 -18.71 -4.05 -7.68
CA ALA A 110 -20.06 -3.81 -7.15
C ALA A 110 -20.07 -2.82 -5.97
N MET A 111 -19.09 -2.90 -5.05
CA MET A 111 -18.99 -1.95 -3.94
C MET A 111 -18.64 -0.54 -4.43
N ILE A 112 -17.75 -0.43 -5.42
CA ILE A 112 -17.35 0.84 -6.03
C ILE A 112 -18.56 1.51 -6.67
N GLU A 113 -19.35 0.76 -7.45
CA GLU A 113 -20.55 1.25 -8.12
C GLU A 113 -21.67 1.60 -7.12
N GLU A 114 -21.97 0.71 -6.17
CA GLU A 114 -23.03 0.91 -5.17
C GLU A 114 -22.78 2.14 -4.29
N ARG A 115 -21.53 2.38 -3.91
CA ARG A 115 -21.14 3.49 -3.04
C ARG A 115 -20.65 4.73 -3.79
N ASN A 116 -20.63 4.67 -5.12
CA ASN A 116 -20.10 5.72 -5.99
C ASN A 116 -18.71 6.21 -5.53
N LEU A 117 -17.79 5.28 -5.29
CA LEU A 117 -16.46 5.59 -4.77
C LEU A 117 -15.61 6.32 -5.85
N PRO A 118 -14.78 7.30 -5.47
CA PRO A 118 -13.97 8.11 -6.40
C PRO A 118 -12.70 7.36 -6.88
N VAL A 119 -12.83 6.08 -7.23
CA VAL A 119 -11.74 5.21 -7.67
C VAL A 119 -12.07 4.61 -9.05
N PRO A 120 -11.09 4.07 -9.80
CA PRO A 120 -11.37 3.42 -11.08
C PRO A 120 -12.41 2.29 -10.94
N HIS A 121 -13.40 2.26 -11.84
CA HIS A 121 -14.45 1.23 -11.86
C HIS A 121 -13.90 -0.10 -12.38
N ARG A 122 -13.19 -0.84 -11.52
CA ARG A 122 -12.69 -2.20 -11.78
C ARG A 122 -12.57 -2.98 -10.49
N ASP A 123 -12.44 -4.30 -10.59
CA ASP A 123 -12.20 -5.13 -9.40
C ASP A 123 -10.77 -4.91 -8.87
N MET A 124 -10.69 -4.41 -7.64
CA MET A 124 -9.45 -4.06 -6.95
C MET A 124 -9.28 -4.93 -5.70
N ARG A 125 -9.65 -6.21 -5.78
CA ARG A 125 -9.40 -7.20 -4.73
C ARG A 125 -8.04 -7.90 -4.90
N PRO A 126 -7.36 -8.26 -3.79
CA PRO A 126 -6.08 -8.95 -3.85
C PRO A 126 -6.22 -10.33 -4.49
N VAL A 127 -5.39 -10.62 -5.50
CA VAL A 127 -5.47 -11.88 -6.27
C VAL A 127 -4.43 -12.89 -5.83
N SER A 128 -3.17 -12.49 -5.70
CA SER A 128 -2.09 -13.39 -5.27
C SER A 128 -2.05 -13.58 -3.74
N LEU A 129 -1.44 -14.68 -3.29
CA LEU A 129 -1.19 -14.92 -1.87
C LEU A 129 -0.33 -13.81 -1.23
N ALA A 130 0.61 -13.24 -1.98
CA ALA A 130 1.43 -12.13 -1.50
C ALA A 130 0.58 -10.86 -1.29
N GLU A 131 -0.29 -10.50 -2.24
CA GLU A 131 -1.24 -9.39 -2.07
C GLU A 131 -2.13 -9.64 -0.84
N GLN A 132 -2.73 -10.82 -0.72
CA GLN A 132 -3.63 -11.17 0.38
C GLN A 132 -2.93 -11.11 1.75
N LEU A 133 -1.69 -11.62 1.83
CA LEU A 133 -0.89 -11.59 3.04
C LEU A 133 -0.57 -10.15 3.47
N ILE A 134 -0.20 -9.29 2.54
CA ILE A 134 0.09 -7.88 2.83
C ILE A 134 -1.18 -7.15 3.27
N CYS A 135 -2.32 -7.36 2.58
CA CYS A 135 -3.62 -6.82 3.00
C CYS A 135 -3.99 -7.27 4.42
N PHE A 136 -3.74 -8.54 4.73
CA PHE A 136 -4.00 -9.09 6.06
C PHE A 136 -3.10 -8.46 7.12
N ALA A 137 -1.80 -8.31 6.84
CA ALA A 137 -0.83 -7.70 7.75
C ALA A 137 -1.11 -6.23 8.02
N ASP A 138 -1.54 -5.47 7.00
CA ASP A 138 -1.84 -4.03 7.11
C ASP A 138 -2.91 -3.73 8.16
N LYS A 139 -3.94 -4.59 8.26
CA LYS A 139 -5.03 -4.45 9.23
C LYS A 139 -4.62 -4.42 10.71
N PHE A 140 -3.40 -4.84 11.03
CA PHE A 140 -2.89 -4.84 12.41
C PHE A 140 -2.29 -3.51 12.84
N PHE A 141 -2.14 -2.56 11.92
CA PHE A 141 -1.44 -1.30 12.16
C PHE A 141 -2.27 -0.12 11.67
N SER A 142 -2.16 1.00 12.38
CA SER A 142 -2.76 2.27 11.98
C SER A 142 -1.67 3.31 11.83
N LYS A 143 -1.91 4.27 10.93
CA LYS A 143 -1.08 5.46 10.75
C LYS A 143 -1.43 6.58 11.74
N THR A 144 -2.56 6.44 12.43
CA THR A 144 -3.01 7.33 13.50
C THR A 144 -2.81 6.67 14.86
N LYS A 145 -2.66 7.48 15.92
CA LYS A 145 -2.61 7.00 17.30
C LYS A 145 -3.93 6.36 17.75
#